data_AF-A0A1F0GLA9-F1
#
_entry.id   AF-A0A1F0GLA9-F1
#
_cell.length_a   1.000
_cell.length_b   1.000
_cell.length_c   1.000
_cell.angle_alpha   90.00
_cell.angle_beta   90.00
_cell.angle_gamma   90.00
#
_symmetry.space_group_name_H-M   'P 1'
#
loop_
_entity.id
_entity.type
_entity.pdbx_description
1 polymer ?
#
loop_
_entity_poly.entity_id
_entity_poly.type
_entity_poly.pdbx_seq_one_letter_code
_entity_poly.pdbx_strand_id
1 'polypeptide(L)'
;MRKYNYGSIILILIVNAIISGILQNIADGNLSILSGFVAFIFDYIICRGLLYNREGSFSDYFRGIKTMTGKVFLMNILVGAITVTLILLATFASGAGFLLTSYAVNSPKIFISFVVLIALVTIFTSLLFAYMNFFMADERYRDLTFFDSLKLILKAGIKLFSESFMAGVKAYKITLLAGVIVLVTGVLAFQTPMAAIITFIFALIAAISLFLCTPPFRASLSDIYMDRSEEIYEEVMGCED
;
A
#
# COMPACT_ATOMS: atom_id res chain seq x y z
N MET A 1 -0.59 20.99 1.36
CA MET A 1 -1.01 19.86 2.20
C MET A 1 -1.75 20.39 3.40
N ARG A 2 -2.93 19.84 3.70
CA ARG A 2 -3.65 20.19 4.94
C ARG A 2 -2.86 19.63 6.13
N LYS A 3 -2.93 20.31 7.28
CA LYS A 3 -2.24 19.91 8.52
C LYS A 3 -2.68 18.51 8.96
N TYR A 4 -1.78 17.73 9.54
CA TYR A 4 -2.06 16.40 10.08
C TYR A 4 -1.09 16.06 11.20
N ASN A 5 -1.49 15.14 12.08
CA ASN A 5 -0.65 14.68 13.18
C ASN A 5 0.26 13.53 12.73
N TYR A 6 1.49 13.88 12.35
CA TYR A 6 2.52 12.92 11.94
C TYR A 6 2.82 11.87 13.02
N GLY A 7 2.90 12.29 14.29
CA GLY A 7 3.20 11.41 15.42
C GLY A 7 2.13 10.33 15.62
N SER A 8 0.85 10.71 15.52
CA SER A 8 -0.27 9.77 15.62
C SER A 8 -0.19 8.67 14.56
N ILE A 9 0.08 9.04 13.30
CA ILE A 9 0.17 8.07 12.19
C ILE A 9 1.38 7.14 12.37
N ILE A 10 2.55 7.67 12.78
CA ILE A 10 3.71 6.84 13.09
C ILE A 10 3.41 5.84 14.20
N LEU A 11 2.78 6.27 15.30
CA LEU A 11 2.45 5.37 16.40
C LEU A 11 1.54 4.23 15.92
N ILE A 12 0.59 4.52 15.04
CA ILE A 12 -0.26 3.50 14.43
C ILE A 12 0.55 2.52 13.59
N LEU A 13 1.47 3.01 12.76
CA LEU A 13 2.35 2.17 11.94
C LEU A 13 3.26 1.28 12.79
N ILE A 14 3.79 1.79 13.92
CA ILE A 14 4.59 1.02 14.87
C ILE A 14 3.74 -0.09 15.50
N VAL A 15 2.55 0.25 16.00
CA VAL A 15 1.64 -0.73 16.61
C VAL A 15 1.24 -1.80 15.60
N ASN A 16 0.94 -1.42 14.36
CA ASN A 16 0.66 -2.35 13.27
C ASN A 16 1.82 -3.32 13.03
N ALA A 17 3.05 -2.82 12.94
CA ALA A 17 4.25 -3.63 12.72
C ALA A 17 4.50 -4.62 13.88
N ILE A 18 4.33 -4.17 15.12
CA ILE A 18 4.49 -5.02 16.32
C ILE A 18 3.45 -6.15 16.32
N ILE A 19 2.17 -5.83 16.14
CA ILE A 19 1.09 -6.84 16.17
C ILE A 19 1.25 -7.82 15.00
N SER A 20 1.56 -7.31 13.81
CA SER A 20 1.80 -8.16 12.63
C SER A 20 2.97 -9.11 12.84
N GLY A 21 4.08 -8.63 13.44
CA GLY A 21 5.24 -9.46 13.76
C GLY A 21 4.94 -10.52 14.83
N ILE A 22 4.20 -10.17 15.89
CA ILE A 22 3.76 -11.13 16.91
C ILE A 22 2.90 -12.23 16.28
N LEU A 23 1.94 -11.87 15.43
CA LEU A 23 1.07 -12.85 14.77
C LEU A 23 1.83 -13.78 13.83
N GLN A 24 2.81 -13.27 13.09
CA GLN A 24 3.66 -14.10 12.24
C GLN A 24 4.48 -15.10 13.04
N ASN A 25 5.01 -14.69 14.20
CA ASN A 25 5.78 -15.56 15.09
C ASN A 25 4.91 -16.62 15.80
N ILE A 26 3.70 -16.26 16.25
CA ILE A 26 2.79 -17.22 16.90
C ILE A 26 2.30 -18.28 15.91
N ALA A 27 2.14 -17.91 14.65
CA ALA A 27 1.59 -18.78 13.62
C ALA A 27 2.65 -19.62 12.89
N ASP A 28 3.92 -19.60 13.31
CA ASP A 28 5.06 -20.20 12.59
C ASP A 28 5.06 -19.85 11.09
N GLY A 29 4.65 -18.62 10.74
CA GLY A 29 4.47 -18.16 9.36
C GLY A 29 3.29 -18.75 8.59
N ASN A 30 2.61 -19.78 9.11
CA ASN A 30 1.56 -20.53 8.42
C ASN A 30 0.21 -19.77 8.34
N LEU A 31 -0.03 -18.81 9.25
CA LEU A 31 -1.16 -17.85 9.18
C LEU A 31 -0.72 -16.44 8.78
N SER A 32 0.18 -16.30 7.80
CA SER A 32 0.57 -14.99 7.22
C SER A 32 -0.64 -14.13 6.81
N ILE A 33 -1.75 -14.77 6.43
CA ILE A 33 -3.04 -14.13 6.12
C ILE A 33 -3.57 -13.28 7.29
N LEU A 34 -3.40 -13.71 8.55
CA LEU A 34 -3.83 -12.92 9.72
C LEU A 34 -3.09 -11.59 9.82
N SER A 35 -1.79 -11.56 9.48
CA SER A 35 -1.03 -10.31 9.46
C SER A 35 -1.53 -9.34 8.38
N GLY A 36 -2.02 -9.87 7.25
CA GLY A 36 -2.70 -9.07 6.23
C GLY A 36 -3.98 -8.42 6.75
N PHE A 37 -4.82 -9.16 7.48
CA PHE A 37 -6.03 -8.60 8.09
C PHE A 37 -5.75 -7.49 9.09
N VAL A 38 -4.71 -7.64 9.91
CA VAL A 38 -4.28 -6.59 10.83
C VAL A 38 -3.82 -5.34 10.08
N ALA A 39 -3.02 -5.50 9.03
CA ALA A 39 -2.60 -4.38 8.20
C ALA A 39 -3.79 -3.63 7.58
N PHE A 40 -4.83 -4.33 7.15
CA PHE A 40 -6.06 -3.71 6.61
C PHE A 40 -6.78 -2.85 7.65
N ILE A 41 -6.92 -3.35 8.88
CA ILE A 41 -7.56 -2.60 9.97
C ILE A 41 -6.81 -1.31 10.25
N PHE A 42 -5.48 -1.39 10.35
CA PHE A 42 -4.66 -0.22 10.63
C PHE A 42 -4.62 0.79 9.48
N ASP A 43 -4.64 0.33 8.23
CA ASP A 43 -4.72 1.22 7.08
C ASP A 43 -6.07 1.96 7.04
N TYR A 44 -7.17 1.26 7.33
CA TYR A 44 -8.49 1.88 7.48
C TYR A 44 -8.53 2.93 8.60
N ILE A 45 -7.95 2.62 9.77
CA ILE A 45 -7.85 3.56 10.90
C ILE A 45 -7.12 4.85 10.48
N ILE A 46 -6.01 4.73 9.74
CA ILE A 46 -5.25 5.89 9.25
C ILE A 46 -6.10 6.71 8.26
N CYS A 47 -6.74 6.06 7.28
CA CYS A 47 -7.60 6.74 6.31
C CYS A 47 -8.75 7.48 7.00
N ARG A 48 -9.46 6.82 7.94
CA ARG A 48 -10.54 7.41 8.70
C ARG A 48 -10.09 8.59 9.56
N GLY A 49 -8.94 8.45 10.22
CA GLY A 49 -8.34 9.53 11.01
C GLY A 49 -7.94 10.72 10.14
N LEU A 50 -7.37 10.48 8.96
CA LEU A 50 -6.99 11.55 8.03
C LEU A 50 -8.20 12.33 7.48
N LEU A 51 -9.36 11.68 7.33
CA LEU A 51 -10.59 12.33 6.87
C LEU A 51 -11.27 13.17 7.95
N TYR A 52 -11.41 12.63 9.17
CA TYR A 52 -12.26 13.25 10.20
C TYR A 52 -11.52 13.79 11.42
N ASN A 53 -10.36 13.21 11.77
CA ASN A 53 -9.59 13.54 12.97
C ASN A 53 -8.13 13.85 12.61
N ARG A 54 -7.90 14.62 11.54
CA ARG A 54 -6.59 14.72 10.88
C ARG A 54 -5.48 15.23 11.79
N GLU A 55 -5.78 16.19 12.66
CA GLU A 55 -4.87 16.72 13.70
C GLU A 55 -4.99 15.98 15.04
N GLY A 56 -5.89 15.00 15.12
CA GLY A 56 -6.22 14.26 16.33
C GLY A 56 -5.06 13.44 16.90
N SER A 57 -5.21 13.07 18.17
CA SER A 57 -4.26 12.22 18.86
C SER A 57 -4.31 10.77 18.35
N PHE A 58 -3.33 9.96 18.75
CA PHE A 58 -3.32 8.52 18.47
C PHE A 58 -4.66 7.85 18.84
N SER A 59 -5.23 8.21 19.99
CA SER A 59 -6.51 7.69 20.45
C SER A 59 -7.67 8.06 19.53
N ASP A 60 -7.67 9.29 18.99
CA ASP A 60 -8.73 9.78 18.11
C ASP A 60 -8.71 9.10 16.75
N TYR A 61 -7.51 8.80 16.24
CA TYR A 61 -7.36 7.93 15.07
C TYR A 61 -7.86 6.52 15.38
N PHE A 62 -7.36 5.90 16.46
CA PHE A 62 -7.67 4.51 16.82
C PHE A 62 -9.16 4.27 17.05
N ARG A 63 -9.90 5.27 17.58
CA ARG A 63 -11.37 5.24 17.69
C ARG A 63 -12.08 4.97 16.36
N GLY A 64 -11.46 5.30 15.24
CA GLY A 64 -11.94 5.01 13.89
C GLY A 64 -12.25 3.52 13.66
N ILE A 65 -11.63 2.60 14.41
CA ILE A 65 -11.92 1.16 14.33
C ILE A 65 -13.40 0.83 14.52
N LYS A 66 -14.12 1.60 15.35
CA LYS A 66 -15.56 1.40 15.63
C LYS A 66 -16.45 1.64 14.42
N THR A 67 -15.94 2.36 13.42
CA THR A 67 -16.69 2.69 12.20
C THR A 67 -16.57 1.62 11.13
N MET A 68 -15.64 0.67 11.31
CA MET A 68 -15.38 -0.41 10.37
C MET A 68 -16.59 -1.36 10.30
N THR A 69 -17.18 -1.51 9.11
CA THR A 69 -18.32 -2.40 8.89
C THR A 69 -17.89 -3.69 8.17
N GLY A 70 -18.75 -4.71 8.15
CA GLY A 70 -18.49 -5.93 7.38
C GLY A 70 -18.25 -5.66 5.88
N LYS A 71 -18.86 -4.59 5.32
CA LYS A 71 -18.62 -4.12 3.95
C LYS A 71 -17.15 -3.73 3.74
N VAL A 72 -16.54 -3.04 4.71
CA VAL A 72 -15.10 -2.65 4.68
C VAL A 72 -14.22 -3.88 4.62
N PHE A 73 -14.55 -4.90 5.43
CA PHE A 73 -13.78 -6.14 5.49
C PHE A 73 -13.84 -6.92 4.18
N LEU A 74 -15.05 -7.06 3.60
CA LEU A 74 -15.25 -7.73 2.32
C LEU A 74 -14.52 -7.02 1.17
N MET A 75 -14.54 -5.68 1.14
CA MET A 75 -13.78 -4.91 0.14
C MET A 75 -12.27 -5.14 0.27
N ASN A 76 -11.74 -5.10 1.49
CA ASN A 76 -10.31 -5.36 1.72
C ASN A 76 -9.91 -6.79 1.29
N ILE A 77 -10.74 -7.80 1.58
CA ILE A 77 -10.52 -9.17 1.08
C ILE A 77 -10.52 -9.21 -0.44
N LEU A 78 -11.50 -8.58 -1.09
CA LEU A 78 -11.61 -8.57 -2.54
C LEU A 78 -10.37 -7.94 -3.19
N VAL A 79 -9.96 -6.75 -2.74
CA VAL A 79 -8.77 -6.09 -3.29
C VAL A 79 -7.49 -6.86 -2.94
N GLY A 80 -7.45 -7.53 -1.78
CA GLY A 80 -6.38 -8.45 -1.41
C GLY A 80 -6.27 -9.62 -2.38
N ALA A 81 -7.38 -10.27 -2.71
CA ALA A 81 -7.43 -11.38 -3.67
C ALA A 81 -7.03 -10.93 -5.09
N ILE A 82 -7.46 -9.74 -5.52
CA ILE A 82 -7.02 -9.13 -6.78
C ILE A 82 -5.49 -8.92 -6.75
N THR A 83 -4.96 -8.42 -5.63
CA THR A 83 -3.52 -8.17 -5.49
C THR A 83 -2.70 -9.47 -5.59
N VAL A 84 -3.11 -10.53 -4.90
CA VAL A 84 -2.45 -11.84 -5.00
C VAL A 84 -2.49 -12.37 -6.43
N THR A 85 -3.64 -12.24 -7.10
CA THR A 85 -3.81 -12.69 -8.49
C THR A 85 -2.90 -11.91 -9.45
N LEU A 86 -2.82 -10.59 -9.31
CA LEU A 86 -1.96 -9.75 -10.14
C LEU A 86 -0.47 -10.02 -9.89
N ILE A 87 -0.07 -10.28 -8.65
CA ILE A 87 1.32 -10.67 -8.32
C ILE A 87 1.66 -12.02 -8.96
N LEU A 88 0.73 -12.98 -8.91
CA LEU A 88 0.90 -14.29 -9.56
C LEU A 88 1.06 -14.12 -11.08
N LEU A 89 0.20 -13.33 -11.72
CA LEU A 89 0.29 -13.03 -13.15
C LEU A 89 1.60 -12.30 -13.51
N ALA A 90 2.04 -11.33 -12.71
CA ALA A 90 3.31 -10.63 -12.90
C ALA A 90 4.51 -11.59 -12.79
N THR A 91 4.43 -12.56 -11.87
CA THR A 91 5.43 -13.63 -11.74
C THR A 91 5.49 -14.48 -13.00
N PHE A 92 4.35 -14.92 -13.53
CA PHE A 92 4.34 -15.65 -14.80
C PHE A 92 4.85 -14.81 -15.97
N ALA A 93 4.41 -13.55 -16.08
CA ALA A 93 4.75 -12.66 -17.19
C ALA A 93 6.24 -12.29 -17.25
N SER A 94 6.93 -12.21 -16.12
CA SER A 94 8.37 -11.92 -16.11
C SER A 94 9.25 -13.11 -16.51
N GLY A 95 8.65 -14.27 -16.80
CA GLY A 95 9.40 -15.54 -16.99
C GLY A 95 9.83 -16.18 -15.67
N ALA A 96 9.55 -15.50 -14.54
CA ALA A 96 9.72 -16.02 -13.20
C ALA A 96 8.69 -17.09 -12.82
N GLY A 97 7.64 -17.32 -13.61
CA GLY A 97 6.71 -18.42 -13.37
C GLY A 97 7.38 -19.80 -13.39
N PHE A 98 8.59 -19.88 -13.96
CA PHE A 98 9.47 -21.05 -13.93
C PHE A 98 10.35 -21.12 -12.65
N LEU A 99 10.22 -20.16 -11.71
CA LEU A 99 10.93 -20.03 -10.42
C LEU A 99 10.40 -20.96 -9.33
N LEU A 100 10.34 -22.25 -9.64
CA LEU A 100 10.78 -23.27 -8.68
C LEU A 100 12.10 -23.91 -9.15
N THR A 101 12.87 -23.22 -10.00
CA THR A 101 14.15 -23.70 -10.53
C THR A 101 15.25 -22.63 -10.48
N SER A 102 16.49 -23.08 -10.30
CA SER A 102 17.73 -22.29 -10.19
C SER A 102 18.07 -21.43 -11.42
N TYR A 103 17.37 -21.61 -12.54
CA TYR A 103 17.66 -20.94 -13.81
C TYR A 103 17.34 -19.43 -13.80
N ALA A 104 16.22 -19.03 -13.19
CA ALA A 104 15.79 -17.63 -13.23
C ALA A 104 16.45 -16.73 -12.17
N VAL A 105 17.07 -17.30 -11.13
CA VAL A 105 17.97 -16.57 -10.21
C VAL A 105 19.31 -16.25 -10.91
N ASN A 106 19.77 -17.14 -11.80
CA ASN A 106 21.04 -16.99 -12.50
C ASN A 106 21.00 -16.09 -13.75
N SER A 107 19.81 -15.61 -14.15
CA SER A 107 19.64 -14.69 -15.27
C SER A 107 19.28 -13.28 -14.77
N PRO A 108 20.23 -12.33 -14.78
CA PRO A 108 19.99 -10.96 -14.28
C PRO A 108 18.82 -10.26 -14.97
N LYS A 109 18.57 -10.56 -16.27
CA LYS A 109 17.47 -9.97 -17.03
C LYS A 109 16.10 -10.42 -16.51
N ILE A 110 15.94 -11.71 -16.21
CA ILE A 110 14.70 -12.28 -15.68
C ILE A 110 14.45 -11.74 -14.26
N PHE A 111 15.51 -11.71 -13.43
CA PHE A 111 15.43 -11.17 -12.08
C PHE A 111 15.00 -9.69 -12.06
N ILE A 112 15.62 -8.83 -12.89
CA ILE A 112 15.26 -7.42 -12.98
C ILE A 112 13.82 -7.27 -13.47
N SER A 113 13.42 -8.01 -14.52
CA SER A 113 12.05 -7.97 -15.04
C SER A 113 11.02 -8.34 -13.98
N PHE A 114 11.29 -9.40 -13.21
CA PHE A 114 10.45 -9.85 -12.11
C PHE A 114 10.29 -8.80 -11.01
N VAL A 115 11.41 -8.24 -10.53
CA VAL A 115 11.39 -7.22 -9.47
C VAL A 115 10.63 -5.97 -9.92
N VAL A 116 10.86 -5.51 -11.15
CA VAL A 116 10.17 -4.34 -11.71
C VAL A 116 8.67 -4.58 -11.87
N LEU A 117 8.26 -5.73 -12.43
CA LEU A 117 6.84 -6.07 -12.61
C LEU A 117 6.10 -6.18 -11.27
N ILE A 118 6.70 -6.85 -10.28
CA ILE A 118 6.11 -6.93 -8.94
C ILE A 118 6.00 -5.56 -8.29
N ALA A 119 7.04 -4.72 -8.41
CA ALA A 119 7.01 -3.37 -7.86
C ALA A 119 5.89 -2.54 -8.48
N LEU A 120 5.71 -2.59 -9.81
CA LEU A 120 4.63 -1.87 -10.50
C LEU A 120 3.24 -2.35 -10.07
N VAL A 121 3.03 -3.67 -9.98
CA VAL A 121 1.76 -4.22 -9.49
C VAL A 121 1.51 -3.77 -8.05
N THR A 122 2.51 -3.86 -7.18
CA THR A 122 2.39 -3.47 -5.77
C THR A 122 2.07 -1.98 -5.61
N ILE A 123 2.71 -1.11 -6.40
CA ILE A 123 2.41 0.33 -6.40
C ILE A 123 0.95 0.55 -6.84
N PHE A 124 0.53 -0.09 -7.93
CA PHE A 124 -0.83 0.05 -8.44
C PHE A 124 -1.88 -0.42 -7.43
N THR A 125 -1.71 -1.62 -6.87
CA THR A 125 -2.67 -2.18 -5.92
C THR A 125 -2.66 -1.45 -4.58
N SER A 126 -1.50 -0.97 -4.11
CA SER A 126 -1.42 -0.19 -2.86
C SER A 126 -2.19 1.14 -2.95
N LEU A 127 -2.15 1.81 -4.10
CA LEU A 127 -2.95 3.01 -4.36
C LEU A 127 -4.45 2.69 -4.37
N LEU A 128 -4.83 1.60 -5.04
CA LEU A 128 -6.22 1.14 -5.08
C LEU A 128 -6.73 0.77 -3.69
N PHE A 129 -5.91 0.11 -2.87
CA PHE A 129 -6.18 -0.15 -1.46
C PHE A 129 -6.39 1.13 -0.64
N ALA A 130 -5.53 2.14 -0.84
CA ALA A 130 -5.65 3.41 -0.13
C ALA A 130 -6.99 4.09 -0.47
N TYR A 131 -7.36 4.16 -1.75
CA TYR A 131 -8.62 4.77 -2.18
C TYR A 131 -9.84 3.99 -1.72
N MET A 132 -9.78 2.66 -1.76
CA MET A 132 -10.80 1.82 -1.15
C MET A 132 -11.00 2.19 0.31
N ASN A 133 -9.93 2.27 1.11
CA ASN A 133 -10.04 2.63 2.52
C ASN A 133 -10.55 4.06 2.74
N PHE A 134 -10.23 5.02 1.86
CA PHE A 134 -10.80 6.36 1.94
C PHE A 134 -12.32 6.39 1.66
N PHE A 135 -12.78 5.81 0.54
CA PHE A 135 -14.21 5.75 0.22
C PHE A 135 -15.01 4.98 1.27
N MET A 136 -14.45 3.88 1.77
CA MET A 136 -15.10 3.06 2.78
C MET A 136 -15.11 3.70 4.17
N ALA A 137 -14.15 4.59 4.44
CA ALA A 137 -14.10 5.39 5.67
C ALA A 137 -14.95 6.65 5.60
N ASP A 138 -15.41 7.07 4.42
CA ASP A 138 -16.21 8.27 4.23
C ASP A 138 -17.69 8.00 4.54
N GLU A 139 -18.27 8.79 5.45
CA GLU A 139 -19.68 8.69 5.83
C GLU A 139 -20.62 9.01 4.69
N ARG A 140 -20.21 9.86 3.73
CA ARG A 140 -21.06 10.26 2.60
C ARG A 140 -21.46 9.08 1.72
N TYR A 141 -20.62 8.04 1.66
CA TYR A 141 -20.77 6.88 0.77
C TYR A 141 -21.10 5.60 1.54
N ARG A 142 -21.46 5.71 2.82
CA ARG A 142 -21.66 4.56 3.69
C ARG A 142 -22.84 3.69 3.25
N ASP A 143 -23.89 4.31 2.74
CA ASP A 143 -25.15 3.64 2.37
C ASP A 143 -25.14 3.06 0.96
N LEU A 144 -24.10 3.34 0.15
CA LEU A 144 -23.96 2.76 -1.18
C LEU A 144 -23.86 1.24 -1.12
N THR A 145 -24.40 0.57 -2.14
CA THR A 145 -24.28 -0.88 -2.27
C THR A 145 -22.81 -1.28 -2.44
N PHE A 146 -22.52 -2.56 -2.23
CA PHE A 146 -21.17 -3.09 -2.41
C PHE A 146 -20.63 -2.82 -3.83
N PHE A 147 -21.43 -3.07 -4.86
CA PHE A 147 -20.99 -2.92 -6.25
C PHE A 147 -20.81 -1.44 -6.64
N ASP A 148 -21.65 -0.54 -6.16
CA ASP A 148 -21.51 0.89 -6.47
C ASP A 148 -20.27 1.47 -5.79
N SER A 149 -20.01 1.05 -4.55
CA SER A 149 -18.76 1.35 -3.85
C SER A 149 -17.55 0.84 -4.65
N LEU A 150 -17.62 -0.38 -5.19
CA LEU A 150 -16.54 -0.96 -5.99
C LEU A 150 -16.29 -0.18 -7.28
N LYS A 151 -17.35 0.19 -8.01
CA LYS A 151 -17.26 1.02 -9.23
C LYS A 151 -16.56 2.35 -8.93
N LEU A 152 -16.96 3.05 -7.86
CA LEU A 152 -16.37 4.31 -7.43
C LEU A 152 -14.89 4.16 -7.10
N ILE A 153 -14.54 3.13 -6.33
CA ILE A 153 -13.15 2.86 -5.93
C ILE A 153 -12.27 2.57 -7.15
N LEU A 154 -12.76 1.76 -8.10
CA LEU A 154 -12.03 1.46 -9.34
C LEU A 154 -11.85 2.71 -10.20
N LYS A 155 -12.92 3.51 -10.36
CA LYS A 155 -12.86 4.76 -11.12
C LYS A 155 -11.89 5.75 -10.48
N ALA A 156 -11.95 5.92 -9.17
CA ALA A 156 -11.04 6.79 -8.43
C ALA A 156 -9.59 6.31 -8.52
N GLY A 157 -9.36 5.01 -8.35
CA GLY A 157 -8.04 4.40 -8.46
C GLY A 157 -7.40 4.67 -9.82
N ILE A 158 -8.17 4.56 -10.92
CA ILE A 158 -7.69 4.83 -12.28
C ILE A 158 -7.50 6.34 -12.52
N LYS A 159 -8.51 7.16 -12.21
CA LYS A 159 -8.51 8.60 -12.50
C LYS A 159 -7.44 9.34 -11.71
N LEU A 160 -7.29 9.01 -10.43
CA LEU A 160 -6.34 9.67 -9.53
C LEU A 160 -4.95 9.01 -9.54
N PHE A 161 -4.77 7.93 -10.31
CA PHE A 161 -3.51 7.19 -10.36
C PHE A 161 -2.31 8.10 -10.62
N SER A 162 -2.38 8.96 -11.63
CA SER A 162 -1.27 9.82 -12.05
C SER A 162 -0.88 10.83 -10.96
N GLU A 163 -1.86 11.49 -10.36
CA GLU A 163 -1.64 12.49 -9.31
C GLU A 163 -1.05 11.84 -8.04
N SER A 164 -1.58 10.68 -7.67
CA SER A 164 -1.11 9.91 -6.53
C SER A 164 0.23 9.25 -6.73
N PHE A 165 0.51 8.79 -7.94
CA PHE A 165 1.82 8.28 -8.32
C PHE A 165 2.88 9.40 -8.20
N MET A 166 2.58 10.59 -8.70
CA MET A 166 3.47 11.75 -8.58
C MET A 166 3.67 12.18 -7.12
N ALA A 167 2.61 12.14 -6.30
CA ALA A 167 2.73 12.36 -4.86
C ALA A 167 3.64 11.33 -4.20
N GLY A 168 3.53 10.05 -4.60
CA GLY A 168 4.40 8.96 -4.14
C GLY A 168 5.86 9.19 -4.52
N VAL A 169 6.14 9.50 -5.79
CA VAL A 169 7.50 9.82 -6.26
C VAL A 169 8.10 10.99 -5.47
N LYS A 170 7.29 12.02 -5.18
CA LYS A 170 7.75 13.17 -4.37
C LYS A 170 8.01 12.82 -2.92
N ALA A 171 7.18 11.98 -2.31
CA ALA A 171 7.31 11.58 -0.91
C ALA A 171 8.46 10.59 -0.68
N TYR A 172 8.64 9.64 -1.60
CA TYR A 172 9.57 8.51 -1.47
C TYR A 172 10.88 8.69 -2.24
N LYS A 173 11.29 9.92 -2.58
CA LYS A 173 12.52 10.17 -3.37
C LYS A 173 13.75 9.43 -2.84
N ILE A 174 13.98 9.52 -1.52
CA ILE A 174 15.12 8.88 -0.85
C ILE A 174 15.01 7.35 -0.93
N THR A 175 13.80 6.82 -0.67
CA THR A 175 13.50 5.39 -0.74
C THR A 175 13.69 4.82 -2.15
N LEU A 176 13.26 5.55 -3.18
CA LEU A 176 13.41 5.15 -4.58
C LEU A 176 14.89 5.14 -4.99
N LEU A 177 15.65 6.18 -4.65
CA LEU A 177 17.09 6.22 -4.92
C LEU A 177 17.85 5.08 -4.22
N ALA A 178 17.56 4.86 -2.93
CA ALA A 178 18.13 3.75 -2.19
C ALA A 178 17.73 2.41 -2.80
N GLY A 179 16.47 2.24 -3.22
CA GLY A 179 15.96 1.05 -3.88
C GLY A 179 16.67 0.73 -5.20
N VAL A 180 16.97 1.74 -6.02
CA VAL A 180 17.75 1.55 -7.25
C VAL A 180 19.17 1.07 -6.94
N ILE A 181 19.81 1.66 -5.92
CA ILE A 181 21.15 1.23 -5.48
C ILE A 181 21.11 -0.21 -5.00
N VAL A 182 20.12 -0.59 -4.19
CA VAL A 182 19.89 -1.96 -3.72
C VAL A 182 19.70 -2.92 -4.89
N LEU A 183 18.95 -2.53 -5.92
CA LEU A 183 18.72 -3.39 -7.09
C LEU A 183 20.01 -3.64 -7.88
N VAL A 184 20.80 -2.59 -8.13
CA VAL A 184 22.08 -2.71 -8.85
C VAL A 184 23.09 -3.51 -8.02
N THR A 185 23.27 -3.15 -6.76
CA THR A 185 24.26 -3.78 -5.87
C THR A 185 23.84 -5.19 -5.46
N GLY A 186 22.54 -5.48 -5.37
CA GLY A 186 22.01 -6.80 -5.05
C GLY A 186 22.31 -7.84 -6.14
N VAL A 187 22.31 -7.44 -7.41
CA VAL A 187 22.78 -8.32 -8.51
C VAL A 187 24.28 -8.61 -8.37
N LEU A 188 25.07 -7.61 -7.97
CA LEU A 188 26.51 -7.73 -7.78
C LEU A 188 26.90 -8.42 -6.47
N ALA A 189 25.98 -8.52 -5.49
CA ALA A 189 26.20 -9.14 -4.19
C ALA A 189 26.54 -10.64 -4.30
N PHE A 190 26.07 -11.29 -5.37
CA PHE A 190 26.43 -12.69 -5.67
C PHE A 190 27.88 -12.85 -6.13
N GLN A 191 28.56 -11.77 -6.49
CA GLN A 191 29.91 -11.80 -7.07
C GLN A 191 30.97 -11.27 -6.12
N THR A 192 30.62 -10.33 -5.22
CA THR A 192 31.59 -9.73 -4.30
C THR A 192 30.99 -9.50 -2.90
N PRO A 193 31.74 -9.81 -1.82
CA PRO A 193 31.30 -9.52 -0.44
C PRO A 193 31.03 -8.03 -0.20
N MET A 194 31.79 -7.15 -0.86
CA MET A 194 31.63 -5.70 -0.74
C MET A 194 30.26 -5.23 -1.27
N ALA A 195 29.79 -5.78 -2.39
CA ALA A 195 28.47 -5.45 -2.92
C ALA A 195 27.33 -5.92 -2.01
N ALA A 196 27.51 -7.05 -1.31
CA ALA A 196 26.53 -7.52 -0.33
C ALA A 196 26.39 -6.56 0.86
N ILE A 197 27.51 -6.04 1.39
CA ILE A 197 27.51 -5.05 2.47
C ILE A 197 26.80 -3.77 2.04
N ILE A 198 27.11 -3.24 0.85
CA ILE A 198 26.45 -2.04 0.31
C ILE A 198 24.94 -2.28 0.14
N THR A 199 24.56 -3.43 -0.40
CA THR A 199 23.15 -3.81 -0.57
C THR A 199 22.41 -3.79 0.77
N PHE A 200 23.00 -4.38 1.82
CA PHE A 200 22.39 -4.42 3.15
C PHE A 200 22.20 -3.01 3.75
N ILE A 201 23.24 -2.16 3.67
CA ILE A 201 23.18 -0.78 4.20
C ILE A 201 22.08 0.02 3.49
N PHE A 202 22.06 0.00 2.16
CA PHE A 202 21.05 0.75 1.41
C PHE A 202 19.65 0.15 1.53
N ALA A 203 19.52 -1.17 1.73
CA ALA A 203 18.23 -1.79 2.02
C ALA A 203 17.68 -1.32 3.37
N LEU A 204 18.53 -1.20 4.39
CA LEU A 204 18.14 -0.64 5.68
C LEU A 204 17.70 0.83 5.56
N ILE A 205 18.46 1.65 4.83
CA ILE A 205 18.11 3.05 4.56
C ILE A 205 16.76 3.14 3.80
N ALA A 206 16.56 2.28 2.80
CA ALA A 206 15.32 2.21 2.05
C ALA A 206 14.14 1.85 2.97
N ALA A 207 14.29 0.84 3.84
CA ALA A 207 13.25 0.43 4.77
C ALA A 207 12.89 1.53 5.79
N ILE A 208 13.90 2.17 6.39
CA ILE A 208 13.68 3.26 7.36
C ILE A 208 13.04 4.47 6.68
N SER A 209 13.53 4.87 5.50
CA SER A 209 12.96 6.01 4.77
C SER A 209 11.54 5.71 4.31
N LEU A 210 11.24 4.50 3.85
CA LEU A 210 9.88 4.08 3.49
C LEU A 210 8.93 4.24 4.68
N PHE A 211 9.35 3.78 5.86
CA PHE A 211 8.54 3.90 7.08
C PHE A 211 8.25 5.36 7.44
N LEU A 212 9.27 6.22 7.43
CA LEU A 212 9.14 7.64 7.79
C LEU A 212 8.41 8.48 6.72
N CYS A 213 8.51 8.11 5.45
CA CYS A 213 7.83 8.77 4.34
C CYS A 213 6.36 8.34 4.18
N THR A 214 5.93 7.28 4.88
CA THR A 214 4.55 6.78 4.77
C THR A 214 3.50 7.76 5.30
N PRO A 215 3.65 8.39 6.48
CA PRO A 215 2.69 9.40 6.94
C PRO A 215 2.45 10.57 5.98
N PRO A 216 3.48 11.28 5.45
CA PRO A 216 3.24 12.39 4.52
C PRO A 216 2.64 11.91 3.20
N PHE A 217 2.98 10.71 2.74
CA PHE A 217 2.35 10.14 1.56
C PHE A 217 0.86 9.87 1.78
N ARG A 218 0.48 9.21 2.88
CA ARG A 218 -0.93 8.95 3.22
C ARG A 218 -1.73 10.25 3.37
N ALA A 219 -1.14 11.27 3.98
CA ALA A 219 -1.77 12.59 4.08
C ALA A 219 -1.95 13.24 2.70
N SER A 220 -1.00 13.08 1.78
CA SER A 220 -1.13 13.56 0.40
C SER A 220 -2.23 12.83 -0.37
N LEU A 221 -2.36 11.51 -0.19
CA LEU A 221 -3.45 10.74 -0.80
C LEU A 221 -4.82 11.17 -0.27
N SER A 222 -4.91 11.45 1.03
CA SER A 222 -6.12 12.01 1.63
C SER A 222 -6.46 13.38 1.06
N ASP A 223 -5.46 14.25 0.81
CA ASP A 223 -5.69 15.55 0.18
C ASP A 223 -6.28 15.39 -1.23
N ILE A 224 -5.64 14.56 -2.07
CA ILE A 224 -6.11 14.27 -3.43
C ILE A 224 -7.52 13.69 -3.42
N TYR A 225 -7.79 12.75 -2.50
CA TYR A 225 -9.12 12.17 -2.35
C TYR A 225 -10.16 13.23 -1.97
N MET A 226 -9.91 14.05 -0.96
CA MET A 226 -10.86 15.08 -0.51
C MET A 226 -11.16 16.09 -1.61
N ASP A 227 -10.16 16.41 -2.44
CA ASP A 227 -10.30 17.41 -3.51
C ASP A 227 -11.07 16.88 -4.73
N ARG A 228 -11.18 15.55 -4.91
CA ARG A 228 -11.74 14.91 -6.12
C ARG A 228 -12.88 13.92 -5.87
N SER A 229 -13.13 13.56 -4.62
CA SER A 229 -14.11 12.51 -4.25
C SER A 229 -15.52 12.80 -4.76
N GLU A 230 -15.97 14.05 -4.64
CA GLU A 230 -17.30 14.48 -5.06
C GLU A 230 -17.44 14.51 -6.59
N GLU A 231 -16.43 15.03 -7.29
CA GLU A 231 -16.34 14.99 -8.75
C GLU A 231 -16.43 13.55 -9.29
N ILE A 232 -15.72 12.61 -8.65
CA ILE A 232 -15.76 11.19 -9.04
C ILE A 232 -17.12 10.57 -8.73
N TYR A 233 -17.74 10.96 -7.61
CA TYR A 233 -19.06 10.47 -7.25
C TYR A 233 -20.11 10.88 -8.28
N GLU A 234 -20.15 12.17 -8.65
CA GLU A 234 -21.07 12.69 -9.66
C GLU A 234 -20.86 12.02 -11.03
N GLU A 235 -19.63 11.78 -11.46
CA GLU A 235 -19.35 11.11 -12.73
C GLU A 235 -19.81 9.65 -12.79
N VAL A 236 -19.83 8.95 -11.66
CA VAL A 236 -20.15 7.52 -11.60
C VAL A 236 -21.62 7.29 -11.29
N MET A 237 -22.18 8.06 -10.35
CA MET A 237 -23.54 7.89 -9.85
C MET A 237 -24.51 8.91 -10.46
N GLY A 238 -24.05 10.10 -10.88
CA GLY A 238 -24.88 11.13 -11.50
C GLY A 238 -25.23 10.86 -12.97
N CYS A 239 -24.74 9.76 -13.55
CA CYS A 239 -25.16 9.27 -14.87
C CYS A 239 -26.19 8.12 -14.81
N GLU A 240 -26.66 7.74 -13.62
CA GLU A 240 -27.69 6.68 -13.44
C GLU A 240 -29.14 7.23 -13.35
N ASP A 241 -29.36 8.52 -13.64
CA ASP A 241 -30.70 9.15 -13.78
C ASP A 241 -31.17 9.25 -15.25
#